data_AF-X0XDC8-F1
#
_entry.id   AF-X0XDC8-F1
#
_cell.length_a   1.000
_cell.length_b   1.000
_cell.length_c   1.000
_cell.angle_alpha   90.00
_cell.angle_beta   90.00
_cell.angle_gamma   90.00
#
_symmetry.space_group_name_H-M   'P 1'
#
loop_
_entity.id
_entity.type
_entity.pdbx_description
1 polymer ?
#
loop_
_entity_poly.entity_id
_entity_poly.type
_entity_poly.pdbx_seq_one_letter_code
_entity_poly.pdbx_strand_id
1 'polypeptide(L)' 'ILLYTKSGDFDMVVMGSRGHGTFVDAMMGSTARRVLRRCEIPVLVVRLPKDEE' A
#
# COMPACT_ATOMS: atom_id res chain seq x y z
N ILE A 1 -1.92 2.26 -10.06
CA ILE A 1 -2.55 2.82 -8.84
C ILE A 1 -2.84 4.30 -9.03
N LEU A 2 -1.89 5.23 -8.84
CA LEU A 2 -2.16 6.68 -8.85
C LEU A 2 -2.83 7.24 -10.12
N LEU A 3 -2.41 6.79 -11.31
CA LEU A 3 -3.05 7.23 -12.55
C LEU A 3 -4.50 6.73 -12.67
N TYR A 4 -4.75 5.52 -12.16
CA TYR A 4 -6.06 4.89 -12.24
C TYR A 4 -7.03 5.50 -11.23
N THR A 5 -6.57 5.80 -10.01
CA THR A 5 -7.39 6.49 -9.01
C THR A 5 -7.82 7.90 -9.45
N LYS A 6 -7.16 8.48 -10.46
CA LYS A 6 -7.52 9.78 -11.04
C LYS A 6 -8.52 9.70 -12.19
N SER A 7 -8.68 8.53 -12.80
CA SER A 7 -9.51 8.36 -14.00
C SER A 7 -10.95 7.97 -13.73
N GLY A 8 -11.33 7.77 -12.47
CA GLY A 8 -12.69 7.40 -12.08
C GLY A 8 -13.00 7.82 -10.66
N ASP A 9 -14.27 7.65 -10.28
CA ASP A 9 -14.73 7.93 -8.92
C ASP A 9 -14.48 6.72 -8.03
N PHE A 10 -13.42 6.83 -7.22
CA PHE A 10 -13.06 5.83 -6.22
C PHE A 10 -13.06 6.46 -4.84
N ASP A 11 -13.70 5.79 -3.88
CA ASP A 11 -13.78 6.31 -2.51
C ASP A 11 -12.51 6.00 -1.69
N MET A 12 -11.76 4.94 -2.04
CA MET A 12 -10.59 4.50 -1.26
C MET A 12 -9.67 3.54 -2.03
N VAL A 13 -8.37 3.57 -1.70
CA VAL A 13 -7.40 2.52 -2.04
C VAL A 13 -7.14 1.63 -0.83
N VAL A 14 -7.28 0.32 -0.99
CA VAL A 14 -6.87 -0.67 0.03
C VAL A 14 -5.64 -1.42 -0.46
N MET A 15 -4.58 -1.49 0.35
CA MET A 15 -3.37 -2.23 -0.01
C MET A 15 -2.61 -2.82 1.18
N GLY A 16 -1.84 -3.88 0.92
CA GLY A 16 -0.90 -4.42 1.90
C GLY A 16 0.36 -3.57 2.07
N SER A 17 1.03 -3.68 3.22
CA SER A 17 2.30 -2.98 3.49
C SER A 17 3.57 -3.81 3.29
N ARG A 18 3.45 -5.10 2.92
CA ARG A 18 4.61 -5.98 2.79
C ARG A 18 5.54 -5.56 1.67
N GLY A 19 6.83 -5.51 1.97
CA GLY A 19 7.90 -5.50 0.97
C GLY A 19 8.43 -6.91 0.76
N HIS A 20 8.82 -7.24 -0.48
CA HIS A 20 9.57 -8.46 -0.76
C HIS A 20 11.05 -8.22 -0.40
N GLY A 21 11.58 -8.90 0.64
CA GLY A 21 13.01 -8.84 1.02
C GLY A 21 13.30 -9.18 2.49
N THR A 22 14.55 -9.59 2.77
CA THR A 22 15.12 -10.03 4.07
C THR A 22 15.20 -8.94 5.18
N PHE A 23 14.59 -7.78 4.98
CA PHE A 23 14.69 -6.60 5.86
C PHE A 23 13.36 -6.20 6.53
N VAL A 24 12.29 -6.99 6.40
CA VAL A 24 10.91 -6.44 6.36
C VAL A 24 9.96 -7.05 7.40
N ASP A 25 10.36 -7.03 8.67
CA ASP A 25 9.40 -7.28 9.77
C ASP A 25 8.69 -6.01 10.25
N ALA A 26 9.26 -4.82 9.98
CA ALA A 26 8.75 -3.55 10.49
C ALA A 26 8.63 -2.41 9.46
N MET A 27 9.16 -2.58 8.23
CA MET A 27 9.20 -1.50 7.26
C MET A 27 8.05 -1.56 6.26
N MET A 28 7.39 -0.42 6.06
CA MET A 28 6.37 -0.23 5.02
C MET A 28 7.03 -0.31 3.63
N GLY A 29 6.48 -1.15 2.74
CA GLY A 29 6.96 -1.31 1.37
C GLY A 29 7.03 0.00 0.58
N SER A 30 7.99 0.10 -0.35
CA SER A 30 8.25 1.32 -1.14
C SER A 30 7.04 1.74 -1.98
N THR A 31 6.27 0.79 -2.50
CA THR A 31 5.01 1.04 -3.20
C THR A 31 3.96 1.66 -2.27
N ALA A 32 3.74 1.09 -1.09
CA ALA A 32 2.80 1.63 -0.10
C ALA A 32 3.18 3.06 0.32
N ARG A 33 4.46 3.31 0.57
CA ARG A 33 4.97 4.66 0.90
C ARG A 33 4.77 5.66 -0.23
N ARG A 34 4.94 5.25 -1.49
CA ARG A 34 4.70 6.10 -2.66
C ARG A 34 3.22 6.42 -2.84
N VAL A 35 2.34 5.45 -2.63
CA VAL A 35 0.88 5.63 -2.74
C VAL A 35 0.37 6.55 -1.64
N LEU A 36 0.70 6.28 -0.37
CA LEU A 36 0.28 7.12 0.78
C LEU A 36 0.67 8.60 0.61
N ARG A 37 1.83 8.88 0.02
CA ARG A 37 2.32 10.25 -0.16
C ARG A 37 1.69 11.01 -1.32
N ARG A 38 1.03 10.33 -2.26
CA ARG A 38 0.63 10.92 -3.55
C ARG A 38 -0.82 10.66 -3.94
N CYS A 39 -1.51 9.76 -3.25
CA CYS A 39 -2.91 9.48 -3.54
C CYS A 39 -3.77 10.63 -3.04
N GLU A 40 -4.73 11.07 -3.86
CA GLU A 40 -5.64 12.17 -3.56
C GLU A 40 -6.91 11.66 -2.84
N ILE A 41 -7.11 10.34 -2.81
CA ILE A 41 -8.21 9.67 -2.11
C ILE A 41 -7.68 8.89 -0.90
N PRO A 42 -8.52 8.58 0.11
CA PRO A 42 -8.13 7.81 1.28
C PRO A 42 -7.39 6.51 0.94
N VAL A 43 -6.39 6.16 1.75
CA VAL A 43 -5.61 4.91 1.58
C VAL A 43 -5.61 4.13 2.89
N LEU A 44 -6.19 2.93 2.86
CA LEU A 44 -6.12 1.96 3.96
C LEU A 44 -4.96 1.00 3.73
N VAL A 45 -4.02 0.98 4.66
CA VAL A 45 -2.89 0.07 4.63
C VAL A 45 -3.08 -1.05 5.63
N VAL A 46 -3.13 -2.28 5.14
CA VAL A 46 -3.32 -3.49 5.95
C VAL A 46 -1.97 -4.15 6.21
N ARG A 47 -1.65 -4.39 7.48
CA ARG A 47 -0.54 -5.29 7.85
C ARG A 47 -1.00 -6.72 7.64
N LEU A 48 -0.32 -7.44 6.76
CA LEU A 48 -0.60 -8.85 6.54
C LEU A 48 0.09 -9.70 7.63
N PRO A 49 -0.55 -10.74 8.19
CA PRO A 49 0.07 -11.67 9.15
C PRO A 49 1.24 -12.39 8.51
N LYS A 50 2.32 -12.70 9.25
CA LYS A 50 3.48 -13.43 8.69
C LYS A 50 2.98 -14.69 7.99
N ASP A 51 3.46 -14.94 6.77
CA ASP A 51 3.25 -16.23 6.15
C ASP A 51 4.01 -17.20 7.05
N GLU A 52 3.27 -18.02 7.80
CA GLU A 52 3.85 -19.11 8.57
C GLU A 52 4.33 -20.14 7.54
N GLU A 53 5.65 -20.25 7.36
CA GLU A 53 6.27 -21.40 6.68
C GLU A 53 6.11 -22.66 7.54
#